data_AF-A0A7S2TEX3-F1
#
_entry.id   AF-A0A7S2TEX3-F1
#
_cell.length_a   1.000
_cell.length_b   1.000
_cell.length_c   1.000
_cell.angle_alpha   90.00
_cell.angle_beta   90.00
_cell.angle_gamma   90.00
#
_symmetry.space_group_name_H-M   'P 1'
#
loop_
_entity.id
_entity.type
_entity.pdbx_description
1 polymer ?
#
loop_
_entity_poly.entity_id
_entity_poly.type
_entity_poly.pdbx_seq_one_letter_code
_entity_poly.pdbx_strand_id
1 'polypeptide(L)'
;IPEYNIKGFTKDWNDGRALNGLVNALRPDLCQDHKSLDAKKKLANATRGIDTAEKEMGVDKLILPEEMIHKKVDKMAMMTYLAQFRNLKPMDPSYRVRAYGPGLHQGIKDTNSVFFVEKPTDIKTNVKIVVTGPLGSEVKCDEKKAA
;
A
#
# COMPACT_ATOMS: atom_id res chain seq x y z
N ILE A 1 -9.99 -5.99 4.24
CA ILE A 1 -10.44 -6.47 2.91
C ILE A 1 -11.92 -6.95 2.90
N PRO A 2 -12.90 -6.07 3.21
CA PRO A 2 -14.32 -6.45 3.25
C PRO A 2 -14.88 -6.95 1.91
N GLU A 3 -14.31 -6.48 0.80
CA GLU A 3 -14.76 -6.76 -0.56
C GLU A 3 -14.69 -8.24 -0.97
N TYR A 4 -13.92 -9.07 -0.26
CA TYR A 4 -13.82 -10.51 -0.51
C TYR A 4 -14.74 -11.37 0.38
N ASN A 5 -15.44 -10.77 1.35
CA ASN A 5 -16.37 -11.47 2.25
C ASN A 5 -15.79 -12.76 2.87
N ILE A 6 -14.59 -12.66 3.45
CA ILE A 6 -13.87 -13.80 4.03
C ILE A 6 -14.61 -14.30 5.28
N LYS A 7 -14.93 -15.60 5.31
CA LYS A 7 -15.64 -16.28 6.42
C LYS A 7 -14.82 -17.43 7.02
N GLY A 8 -13.71 -17.83 6.40
CA GLY A 8 -12.85 -18.90 6.87
C GLY A 8 -11.43 -18.83 6.33
N PHE A 9 -10.66 -19.88 6.61
CA PHE A 9 -9.23 -19.99 6.31
C PHE A 9 -8.93 -21.11 5.29
N THR A 10 -9.87 -21.37 4.38
CA THR A 10 -9.70 -22.39 3.34
C THR A 10 -10.15 -21.83 1.99
N LYS A 11 -11.37 -22.15 1.56
CA LYS A 11 -11.93 -21.85 0.23
C LYS A 11 -11.91 -20.36 -0.15
N ASP A 12 -12.05 -19.47 0.83
CA ASP A 12 -12.13 -18.01 0.60
C ASP A 12 -10.80 -17.43 0.11
N TRP A 13 -9.70 -18.17 0.29
CA TRP A 13 -8.35 -17.78 -0.12
C TRP A 13 -7.87 -18.50 -1.39
N ASN A 14 -8.57 -19.57 -1.82
CA ASN A 14 -8.13 -20.45 -2.90
C ASN A 14 -7.98 -19.76 -4.26
N ASP A 15 -8.62 -18.61 -4.50
CA ASP A 15 -8.50 -17.89 -5.78
C ASP A 15 -7.26 -16.96 -5.85
N GLY A 16 -6.53 -16.83 -4.73
CA GLY A 16 -5.35 -15.98 -4.59
C GLY A 16 -5.63 -14.48 -4.52
N ARG A 17 -6.84 -14.01 -4.84
CA ARG A 17 -7.14 -12.56 -4.92
C ARG A 17 -7.26 -11.95 -3.54
N ALA A 18 -7.84 -12.68 -2.59
CA ALA A 18 -7.93 -12.26 -1.20
C ALA A 18 -6.55 -11.98 -0.58
N LEU A 19 -5.56 -12.81 -0.90
CA LEU A 19 -4.17 -12.60 -0.45
C LEU A 19 -3.57 -11.34 -1.06
N ASN A 20 -3.75 -11.12 -2.37
CA ASN A 20 -3.31 -9.89 -3.02
C ASN A 20 -3.99 -8.64 -2.43
N GLY A 21 -5.28 -8.75 -2.09
CA GLY A 21 -5.99 -7.69 -1.39
C GLY A 21 -5.45 -7.45 0.03
N LEU A 22 -5.07 -8.51 0.75
CA LEU A 22 -4.47 -8.39 2.08
C LEU A 22 -3.12 -7.66 2.02
N VAL A 23 -2.28 -8.01 1.04
CA VAL A 23 -1.03 -7.31 0.74
C VAL A 23 -1.30 -5.84 0.44
N ASN A 24 -2.25 -5.55 -0.47
CA ASN A 24 -2.61 -4.17 -0.81
C ASN A 24 -3.13 -3.37 0.39
N ALA A 25 -3.91 -4.00 1.28
CA ALA A 25 -4.43 -3.32 2.47
C ALA A 25 -3.33 -2.86 3.44
N LEU A 26 -2.22 -3.58 3.51
CA LEU A 26 -1.06 -3.23 4.33
C LEU A 26 -0.05 -2.35 3.56
N ARG A 27 -0.01 -2.49 2.24
CA ARG A 27 0.89 -1.78 1.32
C ARG A 27 0.11 -1.36 0.07
N PRO A 28 -0.58 -0.20 0.10
CA PRO A 28 -1.47 0.22 -0.99
C PRO A 28 -0.79 0.41 -2.35
N ASP A 29 0.53 0.57 -2.36
CA ASP A 29 1.37 0.61 -3.55
C ASP A 29 1.48 -0.74 -4.27
N LEU A 30 1.35 -1.86 -3.54
CA LEU A 30 1.48 -3.21 -4.04
C LEU A 30 0.11 -3.81 -4.40
N CYS A 31 0.06 -4.64 -5.45
CA CYS A 31 -1.16 -5.38 -5.84
C CYS A 31 -2.42 -4.52 -6.04
N GLN A 32 -2.30 -3.31 -6.59
CA GLN A 32 -3.41 -2.37 -6.80
C GLN A 32 -4.55 -2.93 -7.67
N ASP A 33 -4.22 -3.83 -8.61
CA ASP A 33 -5.13 -4.51 -9.52
C ASP A 33 -5.79 -5.76 -8.93
N HIS A 34 -5.65 -6.01 -7.63
CA HIS A 34 -6.16 -7.22 -6.96
C HIS A 34 -7.66 -7.50 -7.22
N LYS A 35 -8.47 -6.47 -7.42
CA LYS A 35 -9.91 -6.57 -7.71
C LYS A 35 -10.21 -6.99 -9.15
N SER A 36 -9.34 -6.63 -10.09
CA SER A 36 -9.45 -6.96 -11.51
C SER A 36 -8.78 -8.29 -11.89
N LEU A 37 -8.14 -8.98 -10.93
CA LEU A 37 -7.55 -10.29 -11.18
C LEU A 37 -8.59 -11.34 -11.55
N ASP A 38 -8.25 -12.16 -12.54
CA ASP A 38 -9.06 -13.30 -12.96
C ASP A 38 -9.03 -14.39 -11.89
N ALA A 39 -10.20 -14.73 -11.32
CA ALA A 39 -10.36 -15.76 -10.30
C ALA A 39 -10.02 -17.18 -10.79
N LYS A 40 -9.96 -17.41 -12.11
CA LYS A 40 -9.54 -18.70 -12.68
C LYS A 40 -8.02 -18.87 -12.64
N LYS A 41 -7.23 -17.79 -12.61
CA LYS A 41 -5.76 -17.81 -12.56
C LYS A 41 -5.23 -17.98 -11.12
N LYS A 42 -5.79 -18.96 -10.41
CA LYS A 42 -5.57 -19.17 -8.96
C LYS A 42 -4.09 -19.26 -8.59
N LEU A 43 -3.35 -20.12 -9.30
CA LEU A 43 -1.93 -20.35 -9.02
C LEU A 43 -1.13 -19.06 -9.20
N ALA A 44 -1.27 -18.40 -10.34
CA ALA A 44 -0.58 -17.14 -10.62
C ALA A 44 -0.92 -16.05 -9.59
N ASN A 45 -2.19 -15.93 -9.19
CA ASN A 45 -2.61 -14.99 -8.15
C ASN A 45 -1.97 -15.32 -6.80
N ALA A 46 -1.99 -16.60 -6.38
CA ALA A 46 -1.43 -17.05 -5.11
C ALA A 46 0.09 -16.86 -5.09
N THR A 47 0.81 -17.29 -6.14
CA THR A 47 2.26 -17.10 -6.29
C THR A 47 2.62 -15.63 -6.19
N ARG A 48 1.95 -14.76 -6.96
CA ARG A 48 2.16 -13.31 -6.89
C ARG A 48 1.97 -12.77 -5.47
N GLY A 49 0.89 -13.14 -4.79
CA GLY A 49 0.60 -12.66 -3.44
C GLY A 49 1.64 -13.10 -2.42
N ILE A 50 2.02 -14.39 -2.46
CA ILE A 50 3.02 -14.99 -1.55
C ILE A 50 4.40 -14.40 -1.80
N ASP A 51 4.85 -14.32 -3.06
CA ASP A 51 6.16 -13.78 -3.42
C ASP A 51 6.28 -12.28 -3.08
N THR A 52 5.21 -11.52 -3.32
CA THR A 52 5.19 -10.09 -2.98
C THR A 52 5.26 -9.89 -1.47
N ALA A 53 4.52 -10.69 -0.70
CA ALA A 53 4.53 -10.61 0.76
C ALA A 53 5.91 -10.97 1.35
N GLU A 54 6.58 -11.98 0.81
CA GLU A 54 7.95 -12.33 1.19
C GLU A 54 8.90 -11.16 0.90
N LYS A 55 8.95 -10.73 -0.36
CA LYS A 55 9.96 -9.77 -0.82
C LYS A 55 9.79 -8.38 -0.22
N GLU A 56 8.55 -7.89 -0.14
CA GLU A 56 8.28 -6.48 0.20
C GLU A 56 7.85 -6.28 1.65
N MET A 57 7.46 -7.35 2.34
CA MET A 57 6.89 -7.30 3.70
C MET A 57 7.57 -8.26 4.68
N GLY A 58 8.51 -9.09 4.22
CA GLY A 58 9.24 -10.04 5.07
C GLY A 58 8.38 -11.17 5.64
N VAL A 59 7.32 -11.56 4.93
CA VAL A 59 6.44 -12.68 5.34
C VAL A 59 7.00 -14.00 4.84
N ASP A 60 7.31 -14.92 5.74
CA ASP A 60 7.87 -16.22 5.38
C ASP A 60 6.86 -17.10 4.63
N LYS A 61 7.35 -17.81 3.60
CA LYS A 61 6.57 -18.74 2.77
C LYS A 61 6.27 -20.06 3.49
N LEU A 62 5.45 -20.01 4.53
CA LEU A 62 5.02 -21.19 5.30
C LEU A 62 4.01 -22.08 4.56
N ILE A 63 3.51 -21.63 3.41
CA ILE A 63 2.60 -22.38 2.54
C ILE A 63 3.01 -22.16 1.09
N LEU A 64 2.95 -23.22 0.28
CA LEU A 64 3.19 -23.11 -1.15
C LEU A 64 1.95 -22.57 -1.88
N PRO A 65 2.12 -21.85 -3.00
CA PRO A 65 0.99 -21.40 -3.82
C PRO A 65 0.05 -22.54 -4.22
N GLU A 66 0.59 -23.69 -4.60
CA GLU A 66 -0.16 -24.89 -5.01
C GLU A 66 -1.02 -25.45 -3.87
N GLU A 67 -0.49 -25.42 -2.64
CA GLU A 67 -1.20 -25.86 -1.44
C GLU A 67 -2.32 -24.89 -1.08
N MET A 68 -2.05 -23.58 -1.16
CA MET A 68 -3.01 -22.53 -0.86
C MET A 68 -4.24 -22.56 -1.78
N ILE A 69 -4.07 -22.93 -3.06
CA ILE A 69 -5.20 -23.00 -4.02
C ILE A 69 -5.94 -24.33 -3.98
N HIS A 70 -5.44 -25.30 -3.21
CA HIS A 70 -5.99 -26.64 -3.16
C HIS A 70 -7.31 -26.68 -2.39
N LYS A 71 -8.29 -27.46 -2.87
CA LYS A 71 -9.63 -27.58 -2.24
C LYS A 71 -9.58 -28.14 -0.82
N LYS A 72 -8.56 -28.95 -0.52
CA LYS A 72 -8.31 -29.56 0.79
C LYS A 72 -7.10 -28.92 1.48
N VAL A 73 -6.87 -27.63 1.28
CA VAL A 73 -5.82 -26.89 1.99
C VAL A 73 -5.97 -27.10 3.50
N ASP A 74 -4.86 -27.35 4.18
CA ASP A 74 -4.87 -27.44 5.63
C ASP A 74 -5.19 -26.07 6.24
N LYS A 75 -6.28 -26.04 7.01
CA LYS A 75 -6.74 -24.84 7.71
C LYS A 75 -5.68 -24.33 8.69
N MET A 76 -4.96 -25.22 9.37
CA MET A 76 -3.94 -24.84 10.34
C MET A 76 -2.75 -24.18 9.65
N ALA A 77 -2.22 -24.79 8.58
CA ALA A 77 -1.20 -24.16 7.75
C ALA A 77 -1.62 -22.78 7.24
N MET A 78 -2.85 -22.64 6.72
CA MET A 78 -3.36 -21.37 6.22
C MET A 78 -3.48 -20.29 7.32
N MET A 79 -3.95 -20.67 8.51
CA MET A 79 -4.02 -19.76 9.66
C MET A 79 -2.64 -19.32 10.13
N THR A 80 -1.68 -20.24 10.23
CA THR A 80 -0.29 -19.94 10.61
C THR A 80 0.32 -18.96 9.63
N TYR A 81 0.18 -19.19 8.32
CA TYR A 81 0.68 -18.27 7.30
C TYR A 81 0.04 -16.88 7.41
N LEU A 82 -1.29 -16.80 7.50
CA LEU A 82 -2.01 -15.53 7.58
C LEU A 82 -1.79 -14.78 8.90
N ALA A 83 -1.49 -15.48 9.99
CA ALA A 83 -1.23 -14.86 11.29
C ALA A 83 0.01 -13.95 11.27
N GLN A 84 0.98 -14.21 10.39
CA GLN A 84 2.14 -13.34 10.19
C GLN A 84 1.73 -11.91 9.82
N PHE A 85 0.68 -11.75 9.01
CA PHE A 85 0.20 -10.43 8.56
C PHE A 85 -0.42 -9.61 9.69
N ARG A 86 -0.90 -10.24 10.78
CA ARG A 86 -1.54 -9.55 11.90
C ARG A 86 -0.61 -8.57 12.61
N ASN A 87 0.67 -8.89 12.67
CA ASN A 87 1.67 -8.11 13.40
C ASN A 87 2.34 -7.05 12.51
N LEU A 88 2.05 -7.05 11.21
CA LEU A 88 2.59 -6.08 10.28
C LEU A 88 1.88 -4.74 10.46
N LYS A 89 2.66 -3.67 10.55
CA LYS A 89 2.12 -2.31 10.55
C LYS A 89 1.82 -1.92 9.09
N PRO A 90 0.60 -1.45 8.78
CA PRO A 90 0.33 -0.86 7.47
C PRO A 90 1.31 0.27 7.22
N MET A 91 1.85 0.34 6.00
CA MET A 91 2.74 1.44 5.64
C MET A 91 1.94 2.71 5.45
N ASP A 92 2.39 3.80 6.07
CA ASP A 92 1.71 5.08 5.98
C ASP A 92 1.80 5.62 4.54
N PRO A 93 0.69 5.74 3.78
CA PRO A 93 0.75 6.20 2.40
C PRO A 93 1.43 7.57 2.21
N SER A 94 1.64 8.36 3.27
CA SER A 94 2.38 9.62 3.25
C SER A 94 3.80 9.52 2.66
N TYR A 95 4.50 8.38 2.76
CA TYR A 95 5.86 8.23 2.19
C TYR A 95 5.89 8.36 0.66
N ARG A 96 4.72 8.22 0.01
CA ARG A 96 4.61 8.34 -1.45
C ARG A 96 4.39 9.79 -1.90
N VAL A 97 4.13 10.71 -0.97
CA VAL A 97 4.09 12.14 -1.24
C VAL A 97 5.52 12.66 -1.31
N ARG A 98 5.85 13.39 -2.38
CA ARG A 98 7.19 13.96 -2.56
C ARG A 98 7.10 15.46 -2.69
N ALA A 99 8.01 16.17 -2.05
CA ALA A 99 8.21 17.59 -2.28
C ALA A 99 9.61 17.80 -2.88
N TYR A 100 9.72 18.62 -3.92
CA TYR A 100 11.00 18.94 -4.55
C TYR A 100 11.00 20.35 -5.14
N GLY A 101 12.19 20.86 -5.48
CA GLY A 101 12.36 22.17 -6.11
C GLY A 101 13.21 23.13 -5.27
N PRO A 102 13.59 24.28 -5.86
CA PRO A 102 14.56 25.20 -5.27
C PRO A 102 14.03 25.86 -3.98
N GLY A 103 12.73 26.11 -3.89
CA GLY A 103 12.08 26.75 -2.74
C GLY A 103 12.11 25.93 -1.44
N LEU A 104 12.48 24.64 -1.50
CA LEU A 104 12.72 23.82 -0.29
C LEU A 104 14.14 23.93 0.26
N HIS A 105 15.08 24.46 -0.53
CA HIS A 105 16.50 24.52 -0.17
C HIS A 105 16.90 25.92 0.30
N GLN A 106 16.38 26.95 -0.36
CA GLN A 106 16.70 28.34 -0.02
C GLN A 106 15.55 29.28 -0.39
N GLY A 107 15.41 30.34 0.40
CA GLY A 107 14.56 31.49 0.09
C GLY A 107 15.34 32.79 0.14
N ILE A 108 15.00 33.71 -0.77
CA ILE A 108 15.51 35.08 -0.77
C ILE A 108 14.34 35.98 -0.40
N LYS A 109 14.59 36.92 0.53
CA LYS A 109 13.57 37.89 0.94
C LYS A 109 13.00 38.61 -0.28
N ASP A 110 11.68 38.82 -0.29
CA ASP A 110 10.95 39.51 -1.35
C ASP A 110 11.02 38.82 -2.74
N THR A 111 11.42 37.54 -2.78
CA THR A 111 11.46 36.72 -4.00
C THR A 111 10.57 35.49 -3.83
N ASN A 112 9.90 35.08 -4.91
CA ASN A 112 9.09 33.86 -4.90
C ASN A 112 9.98 32.61 -4.79
N SER A 113 9.81 31.85 -3.72
CA SER A 113 10.40 30.52 -3.55
C SER A 113 9.42 29.45 -3.99
N VAL A 114 9.71 28.81 -5.12
CA VAL A 114 8.82 27.80 -5.73
C VAL A 114 9.29 26.39 -5.41
N PHE A 115 8.35 25.54 -5.00
CA PHE A 115 8.54 24.11 -4.88
C PHE A 115 7.29 23.38 -5.38
N PHE A 116 7.43 22.09 -5.60
CA PHE A 116 6.42 21.21 -6.14
C PHE A 116 6.13 20.12 -5.13
N VAL A 117 4.85 19.72 -5.05
CA VAL A 117 4.40 18.58 -4.24
C VAL A 117 3.69 17.62 -5.16
N GLU A 118 4.22 16.41 -5.29
CA GLU A 118 3.62 15.31 -6.02
C GLU A 118 2.95 14.36 -5.04
N LYS A 119 1.67 14.06 -5.30
CA LYS A 119 0.89 13.08 -4.56
C LYS A 119 0.33 12.04 -5.54
N PRO A 120 0.50 10.73 -5.29
CA PRO A 120 -0.18 9.69 -6.05
C PRO A 120 -1.69 9.90 -6.11
N THR A 121 -2.31 9.52 -7.22
CA THR A 121 -3.74 9.70 -7.50
C THR A 121 -4.62 8.89 -6.55
N ASP A 122 -4.13 7.76 -6.05
CA ASP A 122 -4.86 6.85 -5.16
C ASP A 122 -4.95 7.35 -3.70
N ILE A 123 -4.11 8.29 -3.30
CA ILE A 123 -4.17 8.91 -1.96
C ILE A 123 -5.29 9.96 -1.95
N LYS A 124 -6.40 9.69 -1.29
CA LYS A 124 -7.54 10.64 -1.24
C LYS A 124 -7.38 11.77 -0.22
N THR A 125 -6.40 11.67 0.68
CA THR A 125 -6.15 12.69 1.69
C THR A 125 -5.55 13.95 1.07
N ASN A 126 -5.99 15.11 1.58
CA ASN A 126 -5.43 16.39 1.19
C ASN A 126 -4.08 16.57 1.87
N VAL A 127 -3.10 17.11 1.13
CA VAL A 127 -1.82 17.54 1.70
C VAL A 127 -2.02 18.95 2.23
N LYS A 128 -1.64 19.19 3.49
CA LYS A 128 -1.58 20.55 4.06
C LYS A 128 -0.15 21.05 3.98
N ILE A 129 0.04 22.21 3.37
CA ILE A 129 1.34 22.89 3.30
C ILE A 129 1.34 24.00 4.36
N VAL A 130 2.37 24.01 5.21
CA VAL A 130 2.57 25.05 6.24
C VAL A 130 4.01 25.50 6.15
N VAL A 131 4.23 26.81 6.01
CA VAL A 131 5.56 27.42 6.09
C VAL A 131 5.64 28.22 7.37
N THR A 132 6.62 27.88 8.20
CA THR A 132 6.84 28.54 9.49
C THR A 132 8.07 29.42 9.41
N GLY A 133 7.91 30.71 9.70
CA GLY A 133 8.99 31.67 9.77
C GLY A 133 9.89 31.48 11.00
N PRO A 134 11.02 32.20 11.08
CA PRO A 134 12.02 32.03 12.14
C PRO A 134 11.51 32.32 13.56
N LEU A 135 10.40 33.05 13.70
CA LEU A 135 9.75 33.35 14.99
C LEU A 135 8.46 32.54 15.22
N GLY A 136 8.24 31.46 14.47
CA GLY A 136 7.04 30.63 14.58
C GLY A 136 5.80 31.19 13.89
N SER A 137 5.90 32.31 13.18
CA SER A 137 4.80 32.88 12.40
C SER A 137 4.48 32.02 11.18
N GLU A 138 3.20 31.80 10.91
CA GLU A 138 2.75 31.10 9.70
C GLU A 138 2.85 32.03 8.49
N VAL A 139 3.52 31.58 7.42
CA VAL A 139 3.69 32.31 6.17
C VAL A 139 2.70 31.79 5.14
N LYS A 140 1.96 32.70 4.51
CA LYS A 140 1.00 32.33 3.46
C LYS A 140 1.72 31.74 2.25
N CYS A 141 1.19 30.63 1.75
CA CYS A 141 1.65 29.97 0.53
C CYS A 141 0.54 30.03 -0.52
N ASP A 142 0.89 30.45 -1.74
CA ASP A 142 -0.03 30.41 -2.88
C ASP A 142 0.01 29.03 -3.54
N GLU A 143 -1.01 28.22 -3.26
CA GLU A 143 -1.15 26.90 -3.87
C GLU A 143 -1.68 27.02 -5.30
N LYS A 144 -0.88 26.63 -6.29
CA LYS A 144 -1.32 26.47 -7.68
C LYS A 144 -1.38 24.99 -8.02
N LYS A 145 -2.56 24.49 -8.36
CA LYS A 145 -2.69 23.13 -8.92
C LYS A 145 -2.14 23.14 -10.35
N ALA A 146 -1.19 22.26 -10.63
CA ALA A 146 -0.82 21.96 -12.01
C ALA A 146 -2.05 21.36 -12.72
N ALA A 147 -2.37 21.87 -13.91
CA ALA A 147 -3.49 21.43 -14.73
C ALA A 147 -3.21 20.07 -15.39
#